data_AF-A0A3R7BUR3-F1
#
_entry.id   AF-A0A3R7BUR3-F1
#
_cell.length_a   1.000
_cell.length_b   1.000
_cell.length_c   1.000
_cell.angle_alpha   90.00
_cell.angle_beta   90.00
_cell.angle_gamma   90.00
#
_symmetry.space_group_name_H-M   'P 1'
#
loop_
_entity.id
_entity.type
_entity.pdbx_description
1 polymer ?
#
loop_
_entity_poly.entity_id
_entity_poly.type
_entity_poly.pdbx_seq_one_letter_code
_entity_poly.pdbx_strand_id
1 'polypeptide(L)'
;MKLSKVALIGLLFVAARAQDDAAPAADDSPVVSQYEASTSTEVDITTAIQSGSSDDQIITSLKEQGLSVSQAEVALAAAKDNYQSRAYDVATNTQDNEATSAEADSQGEVAAAAAVDAGATEHQADEIADAIDNEGASAASASIDAGLTNSQAAEVITEVVTVSEDIPSQGEVAADAAADVGATDAQVDEIKDAVDNGASAASAALDVGLSDAQTAEVIDQVTSASDNIADPADVAAAAAIESGASSSEALEIATAVDNGDSAAVAATEAGLEPAAVADVVSEVIDSAEKVSDPADVAAAAALDNGATASQAADVAESVDAGSSAAAAAADAGLDTAAVADIVDQVSSSSDNVAAPADVAAAAAIDVGASAEQVADIVTAVDAGESPSDAAADVGLSSAASAAVEAQVEDSADNHAPAADVDAAADAGLSSSAVAAVEDVVAAAPSADAEPTTTDSSDATQ
;
A
#
# COMPACT_ATOMS: atom_id res chain seq x y z
N MET A 1 -19.53 -20.66 6.80
CA MET A 1 -19.36 -20.68 8.27
C MET A 1 -17.97 -21.23 8.58
N LYS A 2 -16.95 -20.38 8.48
CA LYS A 2 -15.57 -20.72 8.82
C LYS A 2 -15.38 -20.34 10.30
N LEU A 3 -15.04 -21.32 11.15
CA LEU A 3 -14.72 -21.07 12.55
C LEU A 3 -13.27 -20.56 12.65
N SER A 4 -13.10 -19.50 13.44
CA SER A 4 -11.84 -18.84 13.75
C SER A 4 -10.83 -19.76 14.47
N LYS A 5 -9.55 -19.59 14.13
CA LYS A 5 -8.37 -20.35 14.57
C LYS A 5 -8.05 -20.23 16.08
N VAL A 6 -8.85 -19.51 16.86
CA VAL A 6 -8.67 -19.32 18.32
C VAL A 6 -8.96 -20.59 19.16
N ALA A 7 -9.46 -21.68 18.56
CA ALA A 7 -9.83 -22.89 19.31
C ALA A 7 -8.76 -24.00 19.43
N LEU A 8 -7.54 -23.83 18.90
CA LEU A 8 -6.58 -24.95 18.77
C LEU A 8 -5.43 -25.01 19.80
N ILE A 9 -5.34 -24.07 20.75
CA ILE A 9 -4.29 -24.09 21.81
C ILE A 9 -4.85 -24.53 23.19
N GLY A 10 -6.10 -25.00 23.24
CA GLY A 10 -6.76 -25.47 24.46
C GLY A 10 -6.95 -27.00 24.58
N LEU A 11 -6.17 -27.83 23.86
CA LEU A 11 -6.41 -29.28 23.83
C LEU A 11 -5.15 -30.16 23.82
N LEU A 12 -4.22 -29.95 24.75
CA LEU A 12 -3.11 -30.88 24.97
C LEU A 12 -2.77 -30.99 26.45
N PHE A 13 -3.57 -31.79 27.18
CA PHE A 13 -3.19 -32.72 28.28
C PHE A 13 -4.35 -32.94 29.28
N VAL A 14 -5.23 -33.93 29.04
CA VAL A 14 -5.90 -34.68 30.15
C VAL A 14 -6.20 -36.12 29.71
N ALA A 15 -5.72 -37.06 30.53
CA ALA A 15 -6.18 -38.45 30.73
C ALA A 15 -5.68 -39.58 29.81
N ALA A 16 -4.46 -40.04 30.09
CA ALA A 16 -4.22 -41.49 30.19
C ALA A 16 -4.44 -41.90 31.66
N ARG A 17 -5.48 -42.71 31.92
CA ARG A 17 -5.62 -43.45 33.18
C ARG A 17 -6.25 -44.82 32.93
N ALA A 18 -5.42 -45.85 33.01
CA ALA A 18 -5.81 -47.23 33.27
C ALA A 18 -4.74 -47.90 34.14
N GLN A 19 -5.04 -47.98 35.44
CA GLN A 19 -4.74 -49.04 36.43
C GLN A 19 -3.44 -49.87 36.28
N ASP A 20 -2.49 -49.74 37.22
CA ASP A 20 -2.34 -50.61 38.40
C ASP A 20 -1.05 -50.29 39.22
N ASP A 21 -1.23 -50.24 40.55
CA ASP A 21 -0.27 -50.41 41.66
C ASP A 21 1.11 -49.71 41.68
N ALA A 22 1.18 -48.54 42.34
CA ALA A 22 2.29 -48.19 43.25
C ALA A 22 1.85 -47.09 44.27
N ALA A 23 2.28 -47.25 45.52
CA ALA A 23 1.94 -46.44 46.70
C ALA A 23 2.30 -44.94 46.59
N PRO A 24 1.67 -44.04 47.38
CA PRO A 24 1.78 -42.59 47.17
C PRO A 24 3.12 -42.07 47.67
N ALA A 25 3.91 -41.46 46.77
CA ALA A 25 4.86 -40.44 47.17
C ALA A 25 4.04 -39.18 47.49
N ALA A 26 4.35 -38.53 48.61
CA ALA A 26 3.70 -37.30 49.02
C ALA A 26 3.85 -36.24 47.92
N ASP A 27 2.71 -35.80 47.40
CA ASP A 27 2.58 -34.63 46.55
C ASP A 27 2.65 -33.39 47.43
N ASP A 28 3.85 -32.80 47.53
CA ASP A 28 4.12 -31.50 48.16
C ASP A 28 4.15 -30.38 47.10
N SER A 29 3.31 -30.49 46.06
CA SER A 29 3.11 -29.39 45.11
C SER A 29 2.18 -28.35 45.77
N PRO A 30 2.59 -27.07 45.89
CA PRO A 30 1.71 -26.05 46.44
C PRO A 30 0.48 -25.91 45.54
N VAL A 31 -0.70 -25.96 46.15
CA VAL A 31 -1.96 -25.59 45.49
C VAL A 31 -1.84 -24.12 45.10
N VAL A 32 -1.57 -23.85 43.82
CA VAL A 32 -1.65 -22.50 43.26
C VAL A 32 -3.13 -22.15 43.17
N SER A 33 -3.65 -21.43 44.16
CA SER A 33 -4.92 -20.73 44.03
C SER A 33 -4.75 -19.68 42.92
N GLN A 34 -5.47 -19.84 41.81
CA GLN A 34 -5.56 -18.81 40.78
C GLN A 34 -6.12 -17.54 41.43
N TYR A 35 -5.28 -16.51 41.47
CA TYR A 35 -5.67 -15.15 41.83
C TYR A 35 -5.78 -14.38 40.52
N GLU A 36 -7.00 -14.02 40.13
CA GLU A 36 -7.18 -13.04 39.04
C GLU A 36 -7.01 -11.65 39.64
N ALA A 37 -5.92 -10.99 39.30
CA ALA A 37 -5.71 -9.60 39.63
C ALA A 37 -6.66 -8.73 38.79
N SER A 38 -7.20 -7.67 39.36
CA SER A 38 -7.88 -6.64 38.56
C SER A 38 -6.87 -5.99 37.61
N THR A 39 -7.26 -5.67 36.38
CA THR A 39 -6.42 -5.03 35.34
C THR A 39 -5.67 -3.78 35.85
N SER A 40 -6.28 -3.00 36.75
CA SER A 40 -5.65 -1.84 37.38
C SER A 40 -4.44 -2.20 38.27
N THR A 41 -4.41 -3.38 38.88
CA THR A 41 -3.32 -3.83 39.77
C THR A 41 -2.14 -4.40 38.97
N GLU A 42 -2.38 -5.00 37.80
CA GLU A 42 -1.31 -5.43 36.89
C GLU A 42 -0.56 -4.27 36.26
N VAL A 43 -1.28 -3.20 35.88
CA VAL A 43 -0.68 -1.98 35.33
C VAL A 43 0.24 -1.31 36.35
N ASP A 44 -0.21 -1.16 37.61
CA ASP A 44 0.60 -0.59 38.69
C ASP A 44 1.88 -1.40 38.98
N ILE A 45 1.82 -2.73 38.92
CA ILE A 45 2.99 -3.60 39.15
C ILE A 45 3.99 -3.49 38.00
N THR A 46 3.50 -3.45 36.76
CA THR A 46 4.34 -3.39 35.56
C THR A 46 5.10 -2.06 35.48
N THR A 47 4.42 -0.94 35.78
CA THR A 47 5.06 0.39 35.86
C THR A 47 6.09 0.46 37.00
N ALA A 48 5.84 -0.23 38.12
CA ALA A 48 6.80 -0.28 39.23
C ALA A 48 8.06 -1.10 38.89
N ILE A 49 7.93 -2.17 38.09
CA ILE A 49 9.06 -2.95 37.57
C ILE A 49 9.91 -2.09 36.61
N GLN A 50 9.27 -1.40 35.65
CA GLN A 50 9.95 -0.54 34.68
C GLN A 50 10.69 0.64 35.32
N SER A 51 10.16 1.19 36.41
CA SER A 51 10.79 2.27 37.19
C SER A 51 11.91 1.79 38.12
N GLY A 52 12.23 0.49 38.13
CA GLY A 52 13.32 -0.09 38.92
C GLY A 52 13.01 -0.25 40.41
N SER A 53 11.74 -0.29 40.79
CA SER A 53 11.34 -0.53 42.19
C SER A 53 11.72 -1.94 42.64
N SER A 54 12.16 -2.10 43.89
CA SER A 54 12.49 -3.42 44.42
C SER A 54 11.23 -4.23 44.75
N ASP A 55 11.35 -5.55 44.73
CA ASP A 55 10.26 -6.49 45.07
C ASP A 55 9.60 -6.15 46.40
N ASP A 56 10.40 -5.79 47.42
CA ASP A 56 9.91 -5.39 48.74
C ASP A 56 9.07 -4.10 48.69
N GLN A 57 9.40 -3.15 47.81
CA GLN A 57 8.64 -1.92 47.61
C GLN A 57 7.31 -2.20 46.93
N ILE A 58 7.31 -3.04 45.89
CA ILE A 58 6.11 -3.42 45.14
C ILE A 58 5.14 -4.21 46.04
N ILE A 59 5.66 -5.19 46.80
CA ILE A 59 4.87 -5.97 47.75
C ILE A 59 4.30 -5.07 48.86
N THR A 60 5.04 -4.06 49.31
CA THR A 60 4.54 -3.10 50.32
C THR A 60 3.38 -2.27 49.78
N SER A 61 3.50 -1.74 48.57
CA SER A 61 2.42 -0.99 47.91
C SER A 61 1.16 -1.84 47.70
N LEU A 62 1.31 -3.09 47.27
CA LEU A 62 0.18 -4.01 47.08
C LEU A 62 -0.53 -4.36 48.40
N LYS A 63 0.21 -4.44 49.50
CA LYS A 63 -0.37 -4.62 50.84
C LYS A 63 -1.14 -3.39 51.29
N GLU A 64 -0.69 -2.19 50.94
CA GLU A 64 -1.42 -0.94 51.19
C GLU A 64 -2.72 -0.86 50.37
N GLN A 65 -2.75 -1.50 49.20
CA GLN A 65 -3.96 -1.72 48.40
C GLN A 65 -4.88 -2.85 48.94
N GLY A 66 -4.50 -3.49 50.05
CA GLY A 66 -5.34 -4.46 50.76
C GLY A 66 -5.07 -5.93 50.42
N LEU A 67 -4.03 -6.25 49.64
CA LEU A 67 -3.65 -7.64 49.36
C LEU A 67 -2.92 -8.26 50.57
N SER A 68 -3.14 -9.56 50.78
CA SER A 68 -2.29 -10.32 51.70
C SER A 68 -0.88 -10.50 51.11
N VAL A 69 0.12 -10.71 51.98
CA VAL A 69 1.53 -10.92 51.56
C VAL A 69 1.63 -12.00 50.49
N SER A 70 0.94 -13.12 50.69
CA SER A 70 0.94 -14.26 49.77
C SER A 70 0.30 -13.95 48.42
N GLN A 71 -0.72 -13.07 48.38
CA GLN A 71 -1.35 -12.64 47.13
C GLN A 71 -0.47 -11.64 46.37
N ALA A 72 0.21 -10.74 47.09
CA ALA A 72 1.14 -9.78 46.49
C ALA A 72 2.36 -10.48 45.87
N GLU A 73 2.90 -11.51 46.53
CA GLU A 73 4.00 -12.32 46.00
C GLU A 73 3.61 -13.09 44.74
N VAL A 74 2.39 -13.67 44.70
CA VAL A 74 1.88 -14.37 43.52
C VAL A 74 1.62 -13.42 42.37
N ALA A 75 1.02 -12.25 42.62
CA ALA A 75 0.79 -11.23 41.60
C ALA A 75 2.10 -10.66 41.02
N LEU A 76 3.11 -10.44 41.86
CA LEU A 76 4.43 -10.00 41.42
C LEU A 76 5.14 -11.08 40.59
N ALA A 77 5.04 -12.36 40.98
CA ALA A 77 5.62 -13.46 40.22
C ALA A 77 4.97 -13.60 38.84
N ALA A 78 3.63 -13.54 38.76
CA ALA A 78 2.90 -13.59 37.50
C ALA A 78 3.24 -12.40 36.59
N ALA A 79 3.29 -11.18 37.14
CA ALA A 79 3.66 -9.98 36.38
C ALA A 79 5.10 -10.02 35.88
N LYS A 80 6.04 -10.60 36.65
CA LYS A 80 7.42 -10.78 36.20
C LYS A 80 7.54 -11.82 35.10
N ASP A 81 6.78 -12.91 35.15
CA ASP A 81 6.73 -13.93 34.11
C ASP A 81 6.17 -13.34 32.80
N ASN A 82 5.12 -12.52 32.91
CA ASN A 82 4.50 -11.82 31.78
C ASN A 82 5.41 -10.70 31.20
N TYR A 83 6.11 -9.96 32.06
CA TYR A 83 7.13 -8.98 31.65
C TYR A 83 8.34 -9.65 30.99
N GLN A 84 8.77 -10.82 31.50
CA GLN A 84 9.85 -11.58 30.88
C GLN A 84 9.41 -12.22 29.56
N SER A 85 8.15 -12.62 29.40
CA SER A 85 7.60 -13.05 28.11
C SER A 85 7.58 -11.89 27.11
N ARG A 86 7.03 -10.72 27.48
CA ARG A 86 7.03 -9.53 26.61
C ARG A 86 8.43 -9.00 26.28
N ALA A 87 9.36 -9.02 27.23
CA ALA A 87 10.74 -8.63 26.98
C ALA A 87 11.50 -9.68 26.14
N TYR A 88 11.07 -10.94 26.16
CA TYR A 88 11.60 -11.99 25.29
C TYR A 88 11.03 -11.83 23.87
N ASP A 89 9.74 -11.53 23.72
CA ASP A 89 9.10 -11.26 22.41
C ASP A 89 9.71 -10.02 21.72
N VAL A 90 9.95 -8.94 22.48
CA VAL A 90 10.68 -7.75 21.98
C VAL A 90 12.12 -8.09 21.61
N ALA A 91 12.82 -8.90 22.41
CA ALA A 91 14.21 -9.27 22.12
C ALA A 91 14.36 -10.29 20.98
N THR A 92 13.37 -11.14 20.72
CA THR A 92 13.33 -12.02 19.54
C THR A 92 12.94 -11.26 18.28
N ASN A 93 12.03 -10.29 18.34
CA ASN A 93 11.77 -9.40 17.19
C ASN A 93 12.99 -8.55 16.82
N THR A 94 13.82 -8.13 17.78
CA THR A 94 15.06 -7.39 17.47
C THR A 94 16.21 -8.29 16.99
N GLN A 95 16.19 -9.61 17.25
CA GLN A 95 17.27 -10.52 16.84
C GLN A 95 16.98 -11.35 15.58
N ASP A 96 15.71 -11.56 15.22
CA ASP A 96 15.34 -12.16 13.93
C ASP A 96 15.48 -11.17 12.76
N ASN A 97 15.65 -9.87 13.04
CA ASN A 97 15.87 -8.81 12.04
C ASN A 97 17.34 -8.63 11.56
N GLU A 98 18.24 -9.59 11.84
CA GLU A 98 19.62 -9.55 11.28
C GLU A 98 19.97 -10.76 10.40
N ALA A 99 19.08 -11.74 10.21
CA ALA A 99 19.44 -12.94 9.45
C ALA A 99 18.27 -13.78 8.90
N THR A 100 17.36 -13.19 8.13
CA THR A 100 16.50 -13.88 7.13
C THR A 100 16.04 -12.84 6.10
N SER A 101 15.65 -13.23 4.89
CA SER A 101 15.34 -12.34 3.76
C SER A 101 14.52 -11.12 4.18
N ALA A 102 14.88 -9.96 3.64
CA ALA A 102 14.18 -8.70 3.83
C ALA A 102 12.75 -8.82 3.31
N GLU A 103 11.81 -9.21 4.17
CA GLU A 103 10.45 -8.71 4.03
C GLU A 103 10.57 -7.23 4.41
N ALA A 104 10.35 -6.33 3.46
CA ALA A 104 10.16 -4.92 3.79
C ALA A 104 8.98 -4.84 4.76
N ASP A 105 9.10 -4.03 5.82
CA ASP A 105 7.92 -3.70 6.64
C ASP A 105 6.88 -3.11 5.67
N SER A 106 5.66 -3.63 5.70
CA SER A 106 4.57 -3.12 4.85
C SER A 106 4.30 -1.64 5.12
N GLN A 107 3.71 -0.93 4.16
CA GLN A 107 3.36 0.48 4.36
C GLN A 107 2.47 0.70 5.58
N GLY A 108 1.49 -0.18 5.82
CA GLY A 108 0.66 -0.13 7.00
C GLY A 108 1.45 -0.30 8.29
N GLU A 109 2.44 -1.20 8.33
CA GLU A 109 3.34 -1.37 9.47
C GLU A 109 4.22 -0.14 9.72
N VAL A 110 4.77 0.46 8.65
CA VAL A 110 5.54 1.71 8.72
C VAL A 110 4.67 2.84 9.26
N ALA A 111 3.45 2.99 8.71
CA ALA A 111 2.50 4.02 9.12
C ALA A 111 2.07 3.86 10.58
N ALA A 112 1.80 2.62 11.01
CA ALA A 112 1.44 2.30 12.38
C ALA A 112 2.58 2.62 13.36
N ALA A 113 3.82 2.26 13.02
CA ALA A 113 4.99 2.60 13.82
C ALA A 113 5.16 4.12 13.96
N ALA A 114 5.07 4.84 12.83
CA ALA A 114 5.13 6.30 12.81
C ALA A 114 4.00 6.94 13.64
N ALA A 115 2.79 6.39 13.58
CA ALA A 115 1.65 6.87 14.35
C ALA A 115 1.90 6.73 15.86
N VAL A 116 2.44 5.60 16.30
CA VAL A 116 2.81 5.38 17.72
C VAL A 116 3.89 6.36 18.17
N ASP A 117 4.91 6.59 17.35
CA ASP A 117 5.98 7.54 17.63
C ASP A 117 5.47 9.00 17.69
N ALA A 118 4.49 9.33 16.85
CA ALA A 118 3.74 10.60 16.88
C ALA A 118 2.77 10.69 18.07
N GLY A 119 2.63 9.64 18.88
CA GLY A 119 1.84 9.60 20.11
C GLY A 119 0.39 9.16 19.94
N ALA A 120 0.06 8.44 18.87
CA ALA A 120 -1.19 7.71 18.74
C ALA A 120 -1.25 6.53 19.73
N THR A 121 -2.43 5.96 19.90
CA THR A 121 -2.59 4.71 20.67
C THR A 121 -2.30 3.50 19.79
N GLU A 122 -1.92 2.37 20.39
CA GLU A 122 -1.76 1.08 19.68
C GLU A 122 -3.01 0.72 18.87
N HIS A 123 -4.21 1.00 19.39
CA HIS A 123 -5.45 0.74 18.65
C HIS A 123 -5.61 1.59 17.39
N GLN A 124 -5.21 2.86 17.42
CA GLN A 124 -5.27 3.73 16.25
C GLN A 124 -4.21 3.32 15.22
N ALA A 125 -3.03 2.92 15.68
CA ALA A 125 -1.98 2.40 14.81
C ALA A 125 -2.42 1.10 14.12
N ASP A 126 -3.07 0.18 14.85
CA ASP A 126 -3.64 -1.04 14.26
C ASP A 126 -4.73 -0.72 13.22
N GLU A 127 -5.58 0.29 13.48
CA GLU A 127 -6.61 0.75 12.52
C GLU A 127 -5.98 1.35 11.25
N ILE A 128 -4.88 2.10 11.39
CA ILE A 128 -4.15 2.67 10.25
C ILE A 128 -3.52 1.57 9.39
N ALA A 129 -2.84 0.61 10.00
CA ALA A 129 -2.23 -0.51 9.26
C ALA A 129 -3.28 -1.32 8.49
N ASP A 130 -4.40 -1.66 9.15
CA ASP A 130 -5.47 -2.44 8.51
C ASP A 130 -6.07 -1.69 7.31
N ALA A 131 -6.28 -0.38 7.44
CA ALA A 131 -6.82 0.45 6.36
C ALA A 131 -5.87 0.54 5.16
N ILE A 132 -4.56 0.72 5.38
CA ILE A 132 -3.58 0.80 4.30
C ILE A 132 -3.44 -0.56 3.62
N ASP A 133 -3.10 -1.61 4.38
CA ASP A 133 -2.70 -2.90 3.79
C ASP A 133 -3.90 -3.73 3.28
N ASN A 134 -5.11 -3.52 3.83
CA ASN A 134 -6.28 -4.37 3.51
C ASN A 134 -7.45 -3.60 2.88
N GLU A 135 -7.50 -2.27 3.02
CA GLU A 135 -8.55 -1.43 2.44
C GLU A 135 -8.05 -0.50 1.33
N GLY A 136 -6.73 -0.47 1.07
CA GLY A 136 -6.12 0.37 0.03
C GLY A 136 -6.22 1.87 0.34
N ALA A 137 -6.28 2.23 1.62
CA ALA A 137 -6.35 3.64 2.02
C ALA A 137 -4.97 4.30 1.98
N SER A 138 -4.91 5.57 1.56
CA SER A 138 -3.72 6.42 1.74
C SER A 138 -3.38 6.60 3.23
N ALA A 139 -2.12 6.85 3.56
CA ALA A 139 -1.67 7.11 4.92
C ALA A 139 -2.36 8.36 5.49
N ALA A 140 -2.64 9.36 4.66
CA ALA A 140 -3.41 10.54 5.00
C ALA A 140 -4.85 10.20 5.42
N SER A 141 -5.60 9.49 4.58
CA SER A 141 -6.99 9.12 4.83
C SER A 141 -7.12 8.19 6.04
N ALA A 142 -6.28 7.16 6.12
CA ALA A 142 -6.21 6.23 7.25
C ALA A 142 -5.93 6.95 8.57
N SER A 143 -4.99 7.90 8.58
CA SER A 143 -4.66 8.70 9.77
C SER A 143 -5.85 9.57 10.22
N ILE A 144 -6.56 10.20 9.28
CA ILE A 144 -7.73 11.05 9.58
C ILE A 144 -8.86 10.21 10.18
N ASP A 145 -9.13 9.04 9.60
CA ASP A 145 -10.21 8.15 10.03
C ASP A 145 -9.93 7.51 11.40
N ALA A 146 -8.67 7.18 11.68
CA ALA A 146 -8.20 6.76 13.01
C ALA A 146 -8.21 7.92 14.04
N GLY A 147 -8.53 9.15 13.62
CA GLY A 147 -8.72 10.31 14.48
C GLY A 147 -7.42 10.93 14.99
N LEU A 148 -6.34 10.82 14.23
CA LEU A 148 -5.08 11.51 14.52
C LEU A 148 -5.26 13.03 14.36
N THR A 149 -4.41 13.79 15.05
CA THR A 149 -4.32 15.23 14.78
C THR A 149 -3.55 15.49 13.49
N ASN A 150 -3.77 16.63 12.83
CA ASN A 150 -3.08 16.96 11.57
C ASN A 150 -1.56 16.87 11.69
N SER A 151 -0.97 17.25 12.83
CA SER A 151 0.48 17.13 13.05
C SER A 151 0.94 15.68 13.14
N GLN A 152 0.13 14.80 13.72
CA GLN A 152 0.45 13.37 13.80
C GLN A 152 0.28 12.70 12.44
N ALA A 153 -0.79 13.01 11.72
CA ALA A 153 -1.01 12.52 10.36
C ALA A 153 0.13 12.96 9.42
N ALA A 154 0.58 14.22 9.52
CA ALA A 154 1.72 14.70 8.74
C ALA A 154 3.03 13.94 9.04
N GLU A 155 3.29 13.58 10.30
CA GLU A 155 4.45 12.75 10.67
C GLU A 155 4.34 11.33 10.06
N VAL A 156 3.15 10.72 10.07
CA VAL A 156 2.88 9.41 9.46
C VAL A 156 3.11 9.45 7.95
N ILE A 157 2.49 10.40 7.25
CA ILE A 157 2.61 10.57 5.79
C ILE A 157 4.08 10.74 5.39
N THR A 158 4.82 11.60 6.11
CA THR A 158 6.23 11.85 5.79
C THR A 158 7.08 10.59 5.94
N GLU A 159 6.86 9.81 7.00
CA GLU A 159 7.63 8.58 7.22
C GLU A 159 7.32 7.52 6.14
N VAL A 160 6.05 7.30 5.79
CA VAL A 160 5.64 6.37 4.74
C VAL A 160 6.30 6.73 3.40
N VAL A 161 6.25 8.02 3.02
CA VAL A 161 6.87 8.50 1.78
C VAL A 161 8.39 8.34 1.84
N THR A 162 9.04 8.71 2.95
CA THR A 162 10.50 8.58 3.11
C THR A 162 10.97 7.13 2.94
N VAL A 163 10.21 6.14 3.42
CA VAL A 163 10.55 4.73 3.22
C VAL A 163 10.39 4.31 1.75
N SER A 164 9.42 4.87 1.03
CA SER A 164 9.19 4.58 -0.39
C SER A 164 10.21 5.22 -1.35
N GLU A 165 10.92 6.28 -0.93
CA GLU A 165 11.92 6.96 -1.77
C GLU A 165 13.06 6.03 -2.20
N ASP A 166 13.44 5.09 -1.33
CA ASP A 166 14.55 4.14 -1.55
C ASP A 166 14.18 2.94 -2.46
N ILE A 167 12.94 2.89 -2.97
CA ILE A 167 12.50 1.82 -3.88
C ILE A 167 13.21 1.97 -5.24
N PRO A 168 13.93 0.94 -5.72
CA PRO A 168 14.63 0.97 -7.01
C PRO A 168 13.66 0.96 -8.20
N SER A 169 14.14 1.31 -9.38
CA SER A 169 13.30 1.28 -10.59
C SER A 169 12.91 -0.16 -10.96
N GLN A 170 11.79 -0.34 -11.67
CA GLN A 170 11.33 -1.67 -12.08
C GLN A 170 12.40 -2.46 -12.84
N GLY A 171 13.14 -1.83 -13.76
CA GLY A 171 14.20 -2.51 -14.50
C GLY A 171 15.37 -2.92 -13.62
N GLU A 172 15.63 -2.22 -12.50
CA GLU A 172 16.59 -2.67 -11.48
C GLU A 172 16.04 -3.84 -10.67
N VAL A 173 14.77 -3.80 -10.25
CA VAL A 173 14.11 -4.91 -9.54
C VAL A 173 14.09 -6.18 -10.40
N ALA A 174 13.66 -6.06 -11.67
CA ALA A 174 13.61 -7.18 -12.61
C ALA A 174 14.99 -7.81 -12.84
N ALA A 175 16.04 -6.99 -12.86
CA ALA A 175 17.42 -7.45 -13.01
C ALA A 175 17.89 -8.23 -11.77
N ASP A 176 17.62 -7.72 -10.58
CA ASP A 176 18.00 -8.37 -9.31
C ASP A 176 17.22 -9.68 -9.13
N ALA A 177 15.91 -9.66 -9.38
CA ALA A 177 15.07 -10.85 -9.37
C ALA A 177 15.55 -11.90 -10.37
N ALA A 178 15.92 -11.50 -11.58
CA ALA A 178 16.49 -12.40 -12.58
C ALA A 178 17.81 -13.03 -12.10
N ALA A 179 18.67 -12.24 -11.46
CA ALA A 179 19.93 -12.73 -10.90
C ALA A 179 19.70 -13.77 -9.78
N ASP A 180 18.72 -13.52 -8.90
CA ASP A 180 18.36 -14.37 -7.78
C ASP A 180 17.79 -15.73 -8.23
N VAL A 181 17.04 -15.74 -9.33
CA VAL A 181 16.56 -16.98 -9.95
C VAL A 181 17.62 -17.70 -10.79
N GLY A 182 18.85 -17.16 -10.83
CA GLY A 182 20.02 -17.77 -11.46
C GLY A 182 20.13 -17.52 -12.97
N ALA A 183 19.58 -16.41 -13.47
CA ALA A 183 19.88 -15.92 -14.82
C ALA A 183 21.38 -15.60 -14.97
N THR A 184 21.87 -15.63 -16.20
CA THR A 184 23.25 -15.20 -16.48
C THR A 184 23.35 -13.67 -16.52
N ASP A 185 24.53 -13.11 -16.24
CA ASP A 185 24.77 -11.66 -16.32
C ASP A 185 24.25 -11.04 -17.63
N ALA A 186 24.40 -11.74 -18.76
CA ALA A 186 23.91 -11.26 -20.05
C ALA A 186 22.38 -11.26 -20.17
N GLN A 187 21.70 -12.23 -19.55
CA GLN A 187 20.24 -12.27 -19.50
C GLN A 187 19.69 -11.21 -18.53
N VAL A 188 20.39 -10.98 -17.41
CA VAL A 188 20.07 -9.92 -16.45
C VAL A 188 20.15 -8.54 -17.12
N ASP A 189 21.26 -8.27 -17.83
CA ASP A 189 21.43 -7.02 -18.58
C ASP A 189 20.33 -6.86 -19.67
N GLU A 190 19.98 -7.94 -20.37
CA GLU A 190 18.97 -7.91 -21.43
C GLU A 190 17.54 -7.74 -20.88
N ILE A 191 17.22 -8.33 -19.72
CA ILE A 191 15.94 -8.08 -19.01
C ILE A 191 15.88 -6.62 -18.57
N LYS A 192 16.94 -6.11 -17.93
CA LYS A 192 17.00 -4.72 -17.48
C LYS A 192 16.77 -3.76 -18.63
N ASP A 193 17.52 -3.92 -19.71
CA ASP A 193 17.40 -3.07 -20.89
C ASP A 193 15.99 -3.18 -21.48
N ALA A 194 15.37 -4.36 -21.51
CA ALA A 194 14.00 -4.50 -22.03
C ALA A 194 12.98 -3.74 -21.17
N VAL A 195 13.02 -3.91 -19.85
CA VAL A 195 12.09 -3.25 -18.90
C VAL A 195 12.32 -1.74 -18.88
N ASP A 196 13.57 -1.27 -18.84
CA ASP A 196 13.89 0.16 -18.93
C ASP A 196 13.44 0.79 -20.28
N ASN A 197 13.11 -0.02 -21.30
CA ASN A 197 12.54 0.43 -22.58
C ASN A 197 11.03 0.12 -22.71
N GLY A 198 10.33 -0.15 -21.60
CA GLY A 198 8.87 -0.31 -21.56
C GLY A 198 8.36 -1.68 -21.96
N ALA A 199 9.17 -2.74 -21.80
CA ALA A 199 8.67 -4.11 -21.90
C ALA A 199 8.27 -4.62 -20.51
N SER A 200 7.14 -5.32 -20.42
CA SER A 200 6.76 -6.06 -19.22
C SER A 200 7.86 -7.05 -18.78
N ALA A 201 8.07 -7.16 -17.47
CA ALA A 201 9.00 -8.11 -16.84
C ALA A 201 8.71 -9.56 -17.27
N ALA A 202 7.43 -9.91 -17.45
CA ALA A 202 7.01 -11.22 -17.97
C ALA A 202 7.59 -11.50 -19.37
N SER A 203 7.42 -10.56 -20.29
CA SER A 203 7.86 -10.65 -21.68
C SER A 203 9.39 -10.67 -21.76
N ALA A 204 10.05 -9.76 -21.04
CA ALA A 204 11.51 -9.69 -20.95
C ALA A 204 12.13 -11.01 -20.45
N ALA A 205 11.59 -11.59 -19.38
CA ALA A 205 12.07 -12.85 -18.81
C ALA A 205 11.92 -14.04 -19.78
N LEU A 206 10.80 -14.12 -20.51
CA LEU A 206 10.57 -15.19 -21.49
C LEU A 206 11.47 -15.06 -22.72
N ASP A 207 11.69 -13.83 -23.21
CA ASP A 207 12.51 -13.58 -24.40
C ASP A 207 13.96 -13.98 -24.20
N VAL A 208 14.50 -13.76 -23.00
CA VAL A 208 15.85 -14.22 -22.66
C VAL A 208 15.90 -15.72 -22.31
N GLY A 209 14.76 -16.41 -22.33
CA GLY A 209 14.64 -17.86 -22.19
C GLY A 209 14.70 -18.37 -20.76
N LEU A 210 14.22 -17.58 -19.78
CA LEU A 210 13.98 -18.11 -18.44
C LEU A 210 12.90 -19.19 -18.47
N SER A 211 12.93 -20.10 -17.48
CA SER A 211 11.87 -21.11 -17.34
C SER A 211 10.64 -20.52 -16.68
N ASP A 212 9.47 -21.13 -16.88
CA ASP A 212 8.20 -20.67 -16.30
C ASP A 212 8.27 -20.36 -14.79
N ALA A 213 9.00 -21.17 -14.02
CA ALA A 213 9.14 -20.95 -12.58
C ALA A 213 10.05 -19.76 -12.24
N GLN A 214 11.06 -19.50 -13.07
CA GLN A 214 11.93 -18.33 -12.92
C GLN A 214 11.22 -17.06 -13.38
N THR A 215 10.48 -17.12 -14.48
CA THR A 215 9.65 -16.01 -14.96
C THR A 215 8.60 -15.62 -13.93
N ALA A 216 7.90 -16.60 -13.34
CA ALA A 216 6.91 -16.32 -12.31
C ALA A 216 7.50 -15.60 -11.10
N GLU A 217 8.68 -16.03 -10.64
CA GLU A 217 9.38 -15.38 -9.52
C GLU A 217 9.89 -13.98 -9.87
N VAL A 218 10.34 -13.74 -11.11
CA VAL A 218 10.73 -12.39 -11.56
C VAL A 218 9.53 -11.44 -11.54
N ILE A 219 8.37 -11.89 -12.05
CA ILE A 219 7.14 -11.10 -12.04
C ILE A 219 6.71 -10.79 -10.60
N ASP A 220 6.68 -11.82 -9.74
CA ASP A 220 6.30 -11.69 -8.33
C ASP A 220 7.14 -10.64 -7.59
N GLN A 221 8.47 -10.66 -7.78
CA GLN A 221 9.36 -9.69 -7.13
C GLN A 221 9.23 -8.27 -7.70
N VAL A 222 9.01 -8.12 -9.01
CA VAL A 222 8.80 -6.80 -9.64
C VAL A 222 7.52 -6.16 -9.10
N THR A 223 6.42 -6.91 -9.06
CA THR A 223 5.14 -6.40 -8.57
C THR A 223 5.18 -6.15 -7.06
N SER A 224 5.75 -7.05 -6.26
CA SER A 224 5.87 -6.89 -4.80
C SER A 224 6.72 -5.68 -4.40
N ALA A 225 7.70 -5.28 -5.23
CA ALA A 225 8.48 -4.08 -4.96
C ALA A 225 7.63 -2.80 -5.10
N SER A 226 6.60 -2.82 -5.96
CA SER A 226 5.70 -1.68 -6.15
C SER A 226 4.64 -1.53 -5.07
N ASP A 227 4.30 -2.60 -4.35
CA ASP A 227 3.33 -2.56 -3.25
C ASP A 227 3.73 -1.61 -2.11
N ASN A 228 5.01 -1.22 -2.05
CA ASN A 228 5.53 -0.29 -1.04
C ASN A 228 5.67 1.16 -1.54
N ILE A 229 5.23 1.47 -2.76
CA ILE A 229 5.25 2.83 -3.30
C ILE A 229 4.13 3.65 -2.68
N ALA A 230 4.47 4.81 -2.15
CA ALA A 230 3.50 5.66 -1.48
C ALA A 230 2.43 6.18 -2.45
N ASP A 231 1.20 6.27 -1.95
CA ASP A 231 0.06 6.83 -2.67
C ASP A 231 0.39 8.28 -3.15
N PRO A 232 0.02 8.67 -4.38
CA PRO A 232 0.22 10.01 -4.91
C PRO A 232 -0.25 11.14 -3.99
N ALA A 233 -1.34 10.94 -3.25
CA ALA A 233 -1.84 11.90 -2.27
C ALA A 233 -0.87 12.09 -1.09
N ASP A 234 -0.27 11.00 -0.62
CA ASP A 234 0.74 11.03 0.44
C ASP A 234 2.03 11.68 -0.04
N VAL A 235 2.49 11.32 -1.24
CA VAL A 235 3.68 11.92 -1.87
C VAL A 235 3.49 13.42 -2.05
N ALA A 236 2.33 13.84 -2.58
CA ALA A 236 2.02 15.26 -2.77
C ALA A 236 2.02 16.04 -1.45
N ALA A 237 1.44 15.45 -0.40
CA ALA A 237 1.40 16.05 0.92
C ALA A 237 2.78 16.12 1.58
N ALA A 238 3.59 15.07 1.48
CA ALA A 238 4.97 15.06 2.00
C ALA A 238 5.84 16.12 1.29
N ALA A 239 5.80 16.17 -0.04
CA ALA A 239 6.52 17.17 -0.83
C ALA A 239 6.05 18.61 -0.51
N ALA A 240 4.76 18.81 -0.26
CA ALA A 240 4.23 20.10 0.19
C ALA A 240 4.77 20.50 1.57
N ILE A 241 4.87 19.55 2.52
CA ILE A 241 5.47 19.77 3.85
C ILE A 241 6.94 20.17 3.71
N GLU A 242 7.72 19.48 2.88
CA GLU A 242 9.12 19.81 2.62
C GLU A 242 9.26 21.22 2.02
N SER A 243 8.33 21.59 1.13
CA SER A 243 8.21 22.92 0.55
C SER A 243 7.74 24.00 1.53
N GLY A 244 7.41 23.64 2.77
CA GLY A 244 7.08 24.55 3.86
C GLY A 244 5.59 24.79 4.08
N ALA A 245 4.70 23.98 3.49
CA ALA A 245 3.28 23.98 3.81
C ALA A 245 3.05 23.60 5.29
N SER A 246 1.93 24.06 5.85
CA SER A 246 1.49 23.60 7.16
C SER A 246 0.87 22.20 7.08
N SER A 247 0.85 21.46 8.19
CA SER A 247 0.19 20.15 8.24
C SER A 247 -1.30 20.19 7.86
N SER A 248 -1.98 21.33 8.03
CA SER A 248 -3.35 21.48 7.53
C SER A 248 -3.42 21.62 6.01
N GLU A 249 -2.52 22.38 5.41
CA GLU A 249 -2.47 22.55 3.95
C GLU A 249 -2.07 21.23 3.28
N ALA A 250 -1.10 20.50 3.85
CA ALA A 250 -0.69 19.19 3.34
C ALA A 250 -1.83 18.16 3.35
N LEU A 251 -2.62 18.10 4.44
CA LEU A 251 -3.79 17.21 4.50
C LEU A 251 -4.91 17.66 3.55
N GLU A 252 -5.08 18.97 3.33
CA GLU A 252 -6.01 19.49 2.33
C GLU A 252 -5.60 19.06 0.91
N ILE A 253 -4.30 19.07 0.61
CA ILE A 253 -3.74 18.56 -0.65
C ILE A 253 -3.99 17.05 -0.79
N ALA A 254 -3.59 16.24 0.20
CA ALA A 254 -3.81 14.79 0.17
C ALA A 254 -5.28 14.44 -0.10
N THR A 255 -6.19 15.09 0.66
CA THR A 255 -7.63 14.86 0.50
C THR A 255 -8.12 15.23 -0.89
N ALA A 256 -7.62 16.31 -1.49
CA ALA A 256 -8.00 16.71 -2.84
C ALA A 256 -7.53 15.67 -3.87
N VAL A 257 -6.30 15.19 -3.74
CA VAL A 257 -5.73 14.15 -4.62
C VAL A 257 -6.48 12.82 -4.49
N ASP A 258 -6.78 12.37 -3.28
CA ASP A 258 -7.62 11.18 -3.02
C ASP A 258 -9.03 11.30 -3.65
N ASN A 259 -9.54 12.53 -3.81
CA ASN A 259 -10.83 12.79 -4.44
C ASN A 259 -10.74 12.93 -5.97
N GLY A 260 -9.55 12.73 -6.56
CA GLY A 260 -9.30 12.73 -8.00
C GLY A 260 -8.78 14.04 -8.57
N ASP A 261 -8.47 15.06 -7.75
CA ASP A 261 -7.79 16.25 -8.25
C ASP A 261 -6.31 15.92 -8.56
N SER A 262 -5.75 16.52 -9.60
CA SER A 262 -4.31 16.42 -9.83
C SER A 262 -3.51 17.06 -8.68
N ALA A 263 -2.30 16.56 -8.41
CA ALA A 263 -1.42 17.10 -7.38
C ALA A 263 -1.11 18.60 -7.61
N ALA A 264 -0.95 19.00 -8.87
CA ALA A 264 -0.77 20.39 -9.26
C ALA A 264 -1.98 21.27 -8.92
N VAL A 265 -3.20 20.80 -9.20
CA VAL A 265 -4.45 21.51 -8.86
C VAL A 265 -4.56 21.63 -7.35
N ALA A 266 -4.46 20.51 -6.63
CA ALA A 266 -4.57 20.44 -5.19
C ALA A 266 -3.58 21.40 -4.48
N ALA A 267 -2.30 21.37 -4.89
CA ALA A 267 -1.27 22.26 -4.36
C ALA A 267 -1.55 23.75 -4.65
N THR A 268 -2.03 24.06 -5.86
CA THR A 268 -2.38 25.43 -6.24
C THR A 268 -3.57 25.95 -5.43
N GLU A 269 -4.60 25.13 -5.21
CA GLU A 269 -5.78 25.50 -4.43
C GLU A 269 -5.48 25.67 -2.94
N ALA A 270 -4.57 24.84 -2.41
CA ALA A 270 -4.01 25.00 -1.06
C ALA A 270 -3.16 26.28 -0.92
N GLY A 271 -2.86 26.97 -2.03
CA GLY A 271 -2.22 28.28 -2.04
C GLY A 271 -0.68 28.22 -2.00
N LEU A 272 -0.09 27.09 -2.39
CA LEU A 272 1.36 26.98 -2.51
C LEU A 272 1.91 27.95 -3.57
N GLU A 273 3.13 28.43 -3.34
CA GLU A 273 3.82 29.21 -4.36
C GLU A 273 4.15 28.31 -5.56
N PRO A 274 4.19 28.84 -6.80
CA PRO A 274 4.34 27.98 -7.96
C PRO A 274 5.62 27.15 -8.05
N ALA A 275 6.69 27.58 -7.37
CA ALA A 275 7.90 26.76 -7.27
C ALA A 275 7.65 25.50 -6.41
N ALA A 276 6.93 25.63 -5.30
CA ALA A 276 6.54 24.49 -4.47
C ALA A 276 5.55 23.57 -5.19
N VAL A 277 4.64 24.11 -6.02
CA VAL A 277 3.76 23.29 -6.87
C VAL A 277 4.59 22.44 -7.86
N ALA A 278 5.62 23.03 -8.46
CA ALA A 278 6.51 22.29 -9.36
C ALA A 278 7.30 21.19 -8.64
N ASP A 279 7.75 21.45 -7.41
CA ASP A 279 8.45 20.46 -6.59
C ASP A 279 7.50 19.29 -6.22
N VAL A 280 6.26 19.59 -5.80
CA VAL A 280 5.22 18.58 -5.52
C VAL A 280 4.93 17.69 -6.73
N VAL A 281 4.72 18.30 -7.91
CA VAL A 281 4.41 17.54 -9.14
C VAL A 281 5.57 16.66 -9.55
N SER A 282 6.81 17.15 -9.41
CA SER A 282 8.00 16.37 -9.76
C SER A 282 8.11 15.13 -8.87
N GLU A 283 7.90 15.28 -7.55
CA GLU A 283 8.00 14.15 -6.63
C GLU A 283 6.90 13.10 -6.86
N VAL A 284 5.67 13.53 -7.14
CA VAL A 284 4.55 12.61 -7.47
C VAL A 284 4.87 11.81 -8.73
N ILE A 285 5.49 12.43 -9.74
CA ILE A 285 5.86 11.74 -10.98
C ILE A 285 7.04 10.80 -10.74
N ASP A 286 8.08 11.25 -10.04
CA ASP A 286 9.23 10.41 -9.71
C ASP A 286 8.81 9.17 -8.88
N SER A 287 7.77 9.29 -8.04
CA SER A 287 7.14 8.16 -7.36
C SER A 287 6.33 7.28 -8.32
N ALA A 288 5.50 7.88 -9.17
CA ALA A 288 4.66 7.16 -10.14
C ALA A 288 5.47 6.36 -11.17
N GLU A 289 6.66 6.82 -11.56
CA GLU A 289 7.57 6.08 -12.46
C GLU A 289 8.06 4.75 -11.87
N LYS A 290 7.94 4.56 -10.55
CA LYS A 290 8.32 3.33 -9.87
C LYS A 290 7.17 2.31 -9.85
N VAL A 291 5.92 2.76 -10.02
CA VAL A 291 4.71 1.91 -9.93
C VAL A 291 4.73 0.89 -11.04
N SER A 292 4.39 -0.36 -10.73
CA SER A 292 4.36 -1.47 -11.68
C SER A 292 3.54 -1.16 -12.92
N ASP A 293 4.05 -1.60 -14.07
CA ASP A 293 3.32 -1.55 -15.33
C ASP A 293 2.00 -2.35 -15.19
N PRO A 294 0.84 -1.82 -15.62
CA PRO A 294 -0.43 -2.56 -15.62
C PRO A 294 -0.37 -3.97 -16.22
N ALA A 295 0.48 -4.20 -17.22
CA ALA A 295 0.69 -5.52 -17.81
C ALA A 295 1.41 -6.48 -16.86
N ASP A 296 2.38 -5.99 -16.09
CA ASP A 296 3.08 -6.78 -15.08
C ASP A 296 2.16 -7.10 -13.89
N VAL A 297 1.35 -6.14 -13.44
CA VAL A 297 0.31 -6.37 -12.42
C VAL A 297 -0.69 -7.42 -12.92
N ALA A 298 -1.15 -7.32 -14.16
CA ALA A 298 -2.07 -8.29 -14.74
C ALA A 298 -1.46 -9.69 -14.86
N ALA A 299 -0.16 -9.79 -15.17
CA ALA A 299 0.56 -11.06 -15.21
C ALA A 299 0.74 -11.67 -13.83
N ALA A 300 1.12 -10.87 -12.82
CA ALA A 300 1.25 -11.30 -11.43
C ALA A 300 -0.08 -11.83 -10.90
N ALA A 301 -1.15 -11.04 -11.04
CA ALA A 301 -2.51 -11.43 -10.65
C ALA A 301 -2.98 -12.71 -11.36
N ALA A 302 -2.62 -12.90 -12.63
CA ALA A 302 -2.90 -14.15 -13.35
C ALA A 302 -2.18 -15.35 -12.71
N LEU A 303 -0.91 -15.21 -12.34
CA LEU A 303 -0.12 -16.25 -11.67
C LEU A 303 -0.70 -16.64 -10.31
N ASP A 304 -1.12 -15.66 -9.50
CA ASP A 304 -1.78 -15.89 -8.22
C ASP A 304 -3.09 -16.67 -8.35
N ASN A 305 -3.77 -16.46 -9.48
CA ASN A 305 -4.96 -17.21 -9.87
C ASN A 305 -4.65 -18.56 -10.54
N GLY A 306 -3.39 -19.00 -10.53
CA GLY A 306 -2.95 -20.30 -10.99
C GLY A 306 -2.76 -20.41 -12.51
N ALA A 307 -2.59 -19.28 -13.21
CA ALA A 307 -2.16 -19.27 -14.59
C ALA A 307 -0.76 -19.89 -14.74
N THR A 308 -0.43 -20.34 -15.94
CA THR A 308 0.96 -20.65 -16.30
C THR A 308 1.72 -19.39 -16.66
N ALA A 309 3.06 -19.39 -16.57
CA ALA A 309 3.87 -18.25 -16.99
C ALA A 309 3.61 -17.83 -18.44
N SER A 310 3.36 -18.78 -19.34
CA SER A 310 2.98 -18.45 -20.72
C SER A 310 1.62 -17.75 -20.80
N GLN A 311 0.64 -18.15 -19.99
CA GLN A 311 -0.65 -17.46 -19.96
C GLN A 311 -0.54 -16.06 -19.34
N ALA A 312 0.25 -15.91 -18.27
CA ALA A 312 0.51 -14.61 -17.66
C ALA A 312 1.20 -13.65 -18.66
N ALA A 313 2.15 -14.14 -19.45
CA ALA A 313 2.76 -13.37 -20.52
C ALA A 313 1.80 -13.06 -21.68
N ASP A 314 0.93 -14.00 -22.07
CA ASP A 314 -0.11 -13.72 -23.07
C ASP A 314 -1.07 -12.60 -22.59
N VAL A 315 -1.34 -12.54 -21.27
CA VAL A 315 -2.11 -11.46 -20.65
C VAL A 315 -1.35 -10.14 -20.71
N ALA A 316 -0.09 -10.10 -20.25
CA ALA A 316 0.76 -8.92 -20.30
C ALA A 316 0.89 -8.37 -21.73
N GLU A 317 1.25 -9.20 -22.71
CA GLU A 317 1.39 -8.79 -24.12
C GLU A 317 0.09 -8.20 -24.68
N SER A 318 -1.06 -8.73 -24.25
CA SER A 318 -2.36 -8.21 -24.66
C SER A 318 -2.67 -6.85 -24.02
N VAL A 319 -2.29 -6.66 -22.75
CA VAL A 319 -2.45 -5.39 -22.02
C VAL A 319 -1.51 -4.32 -22.60
N ASP A 320 -0.23 -4.64 -22.82
CA ASP A 320 0.77 -3.80 -23.52
C ASP A 320 0.28 -3.38 -24.92
N ALA A 321 -0.47 -4.25 -25.60
CA ALA A 321 -1.08 -3.94 -26.89
C ALA A 321 -2.33 -3.06 -26.81
N GLY A 322 -2.73 -2.63 -25.61
CA GLY A 322 -3.88 -1.77 -25.32
C GLY A 322 -5.19 -2.51 -25.05
N SER A 323 -5.16 -3.81 -24.74
CA SER A 323 -6.37 -4.54 -24.33
C SER A 323 -6.66 -4.30 -22.86
N SER A 324 -7.94 -4.19 -22.49
CA SER A 324 -8.30 -4.22 -21.07
C SER A 324 -7.81 -5.51 -20.39
N ALA A 325 -7.42 -5.43 -19.12
CA ALA A 325 -6.98 -6.59 -18.33
C ALA A 325 -8.03 -7.71 -18.32
N ALA A 326 -9.32 -7.34 -18.27
CA ALA A 326 -10.44 -8.29 -18.33
C ALA A 326 -10.47 -9.09 -19.64
N ALA A 327 -10.30 -8.40 -20.78
CA ALA A 327 -10.31 -9.03 -22.10
C ALA A 327 -9.06 -9.91 -22.29
N ALA A 328 -7.89 -9.41 -21.88
CA ALA A 328 -6.64 -10.15 -21.92
C ALA A 328 -6.71 -11.47 -21.11
N ALA A 329 -7.18 -11.39 -19.87
CA ALA A 329 -7.36 -12.55 -18.99
C ALA A 329 -8.38 -13.57 -19.55
N ALA A 330 -9.48 -13.10 -20.13
CA ALA A 330 -10.48 -13.97 -20.74
C ALA A 330 -9.95 -14.68 -21.99
N ASP A 331 -9.20 -13.98 -22.84
CA ASP A 331 -8.57 -14.54 -24.05
C ASP A 331 -7.46 -15.54 -23.70
N ALA A 332 -6.73 -15.33 -22.60
CA ALA A 332 -5.80 -16.28 -22.01
C ALA A 332 -6.49 -17.53 -21.39
N GLY A 333 -7.82 -17.53 -21.35
CA GLY A 333 -8.65 -18.66 -20.92
C GLY A 333 -8.77 -18.80 -19.41
N LEU A 334 -8.54 -17.73 -18.65
CA LEU A 334 -8.72 -17.70 -17.20
C LEU A 334 -10.21 -17.75 -16.83
N ASP A 335 -10.49 -18.20 -15.61
CA ASP A 335 -11.87 -18.27 -15.13
C ASP A 335 -12.35 -16.91 -14.61
N THR A 336 -13.67 -16.80 -14.39
CA THR A 336 -14.30 -15.54 -14.00
C THR A 336 -13.79 -14.98 -12.67
N ALA A 337 -13.42 -15.81 -11.70
CA ALA A 337 -12.92 -15.30 -10.42
C ALA A 337 -11.54 -14.70 -10.61
N ALA A 338 -10.70 -15.36 -11.41
CA ALA A 338 -9.38 -14.84 -11.80
C ALA A 338 -9.48 -13.53 -12.57
N VAL A 339 -10.41 -13.42 -13.52
CA VAL A 339 -10.62 -12.19 -14.29
C VAL A 339 -11.02 -11.02 -13.40
N ALA A 340 -11.89 -11.23 -12.41
CA ALA A 340 -12.28 -10.18 -11.48
C ALA A 340 -11.09 -9.72 -10.62
N ASP A 341 -10.36 -10.68 -10.04
CA ASP A 341 -9.19 -10.40 -9.20
C ASP A 341 -8.08 -9.65 -9.97
N ILE A 342 -7.83 -10.02 -11.23
CA ILE A 342 -6.90 -9.31 -12.11
C ILE A 342 -7.34 -7.86 -12.34
N VAL A 343 -8.63 -7.62 -12.59
CA VAL A 343 -9.15 -6.27 -12.79
C VAL A 343 -9.03 -5.46 -11.50
N ASP A 344 -9.37 -6.04 -10.36
CA ASP A 344 -9.26 -5.40 -9.04
C ASP A 344 -7.82 -4.93 -8.79
N GLN A 345 -6.84 -5.83 -8.97
CA GLN A 345 -5.42 -5.51 -8.74
C GLN A 345 -4.86 -4.48 -9.72
N VAL A 346 -5.16 -4.62 -11.01
CA VAL A 346 -4.72 -3.66 -12.04
C VAL A 346 -5.33 -2.28 -11.81
N SER A 347 -6.60 -2.21 -11.39
CA SER A 347 -7.25 -0.95 -11.01
C SER A 347 -6.59 -0.33 -9.79
N SER A 348 -6.38 -1.09 -8.70
CA SER A 348 -5.71 -0.57 -7.50
C SER A 348 -4.29 -0.07 -7.78
N SER A 349 -3.51 -0.79 -8.61
CA SER A 349 -2.17 -0.31 -8.99
C SER A 349 -2.22 0.98 -9.82
N SER A 350 -3.30 1.19 -10.58
CA SER A 350 -3.47 2.40 -11.40
C SER A 350 -3.86 3.63 -10.58
N ASP A 351 -4.30 3.46 -9.33
CA ASP A 351 -4.55 4.59 -8.44
C ASP A 351 -3.23 5.26 -8.00
N ASN A 352 -2.11 4.53 -8.07
CA ASN A 352 -0.79 5.03 -7.70
C ASN A 352 -0.04 5.76 -8.83
N VAL A 353 -0.59 5.82 -10.05
CA VAL A 353 0.07 6.53 -11.16
C VAL A 353 -0.33 8.00 -11.23
N ALA A 354 0.60 8.85 -11.67
CA ALA A 354 0.38 10.30 -11.73
C ALA A 354 -0.75 10.66 -12.69
N ALA A 355 -1.58 11.66 -12.34
CA ALA A 355 -2.64 12.12 -13.21
C ALA A 355 -2.07 12.72 -14.52
N PRO A 356 -2.77 12.60 -15.67
CA PRO A 356 -2.31 13.17 -16.94
C PRO A 356 -2.01 14.68 -16.87
N ALA A 357 -2.73 15.41 -16.01
CA ALA A 357 -2.51 16.83 -15.79
C ALA A 357 -1.18 17.11 -15.06
N ASP A 358 -0.76 16.24 -14.13
CA ASP A 358 0.52 16.34 -13.44
C ASP A 358 1.67 16.05 -14.39
N VAL A 359 1.56 14.99 -15.21
CA VAL A 359 2.54 14.67 -16.27
C VAL A 359 2.66 15.82 -17.27
N ALA A 360 1.53 16.40 -17.69
CA ALA A 360 1.54 17.57 -18.56
C ALA A 360 2.22 18.78 -17.91
N ALA A 361 2.04 18.99 -16.61
CA ALA A 361 2.72 20.04 -15.84
C ALA A 361 4.23 19.86 -15.84
N ALA A 362 4.74 18.68 -15.49
CA ALA A 362 6.17 18.42 -15.49
C ALA A 362 6.78 18.57 -16.88
N ALA A 363 6.12 18.01 -17.90
CA ALA A 363 6.56 18.16 -19.28
C ALA A 363 6.60 19.63 -19.71
N ALA A 364 5.63 20.44 -19.28
CA ALA A 364 5.61 21.88 -19.53
C ALA A 364 6.76 22.60 -18.81
N ILE A 365 7.08 22.22 -17.57
CA ILE A 365 8.21 22.73 -16.79
C ILE A 365 9.53 22.44 -17.52
N ASP A 366 9.71 21.22 -18.03
CA ASP A 366 10.92 20.79 -18.74
C ASP A 366 11.18 21.57 -20.03
N VAL A 367 10.10 21.93 -20.74
CA VAL A 367 10.20 22.80 -21.93
C VAL A 367 10.28 24.29 -21.59
N GLY A 368 10.33 24.64 -20.30
CA GLY A 368 10.57 25.98 -19.78
C GLY A 368 9.33 26.87 -19.72
N ALA A 369 8.14 26.29 -19.54
CA ALA A 369 6.93 27.05 -19.26
C ALA A 369 7.06 27.84 -17.94
N SER A 370 6.39 28.98 -17.84
CA SER A 370 6.28 29.68 -16.56
C SER A 370 5.27 28.99 -15.65
N ALA A 371 5.42 29.21 -14.36
CA ALA A 371 4.45 28.86 -13.32
C ALA A 371 2.98 29.08 -13.72
N GLU A 372 2.67 30.27 -14.24
CA GLU A 372 1.31 30.62 -14.64
C GLU A 372 0.85 29.82 -15.87
N GLN A 373 1.76 29.53 -16.80
CA GLN A 373 1.45 28.69 -17.96
C GLN A 373 1.21 27.23 -17.55
N VAL A 374 1.98 26.72 -16.59
CA VAL A 374 1.80 25.36 -16.05
C VAL A 374 0.42 25.24 -15.39
N ALA A 375 0.05 26.19 -14.52
CA ALA A 375 -1.26 26.19 -13.88
C ALA A 375 -2.43 26.25 -14.88
N ASP A 376 -2.29 27.07 -15.94
CA ASP A 376 -3.28 27.15 -17.01
C ASP A 376 -3.36 25.83 -17.83
N ILE A 377 -2.22 25.15 -18.08
CA ILE A 377 -2.17 23.84 -18.76
C ILE A 377 -2.87 22.77 -17.92
N VAL A 378 -2.49 22.64 -16.64
CA VAL A 378 -3.06 21.66 -15.71
C VAL A 378 -4.57 21.78 -15.69
N THR A 379 -5.08 23.00 -15.48
CA THR A 379 -6.53 23.25 -15.41
C THR A 379 -7.25 22.84 -16.69
N ALA A 380 -6.61 23.03 -17.85
CA ALA A 380 -7.18 22.66 -19.13
C ALA A 380 -7.17 21.14 -19.36
N VAL A 381 -6.04 20.48 -19.04
CA VAL A 381 -5.90 19.02 -19.17
C VAL A 381 -6.83 18.28 -18.21
N ASP A 382 -6.92 18.75 -16.98
CA ASP A 382 -7.85 18.25 -15.97
C ASP A 382 -9.32 18.42 -16.40
N ALA A 383 -9.63 19.50 -17.14
CA ALA A 383 -10.93 19.70 -17.77
C ALA A 383 -11.15 18.86 -19.06
N GLY A 384 -10.21 17.99 -19.44
CA GLY A 384 -10.28 17.07 -20.58
C GLY A 384 -9.78 17.63 -21.91
N GLU A 385 -9.05 18.76 -21.91
CA GLU A 385 -8.36 19.25 -23.10
C GLU A 385 -7.08 18.44 -23.39
N SER A 386 -6.77 18.21 -24.68
CA SER A 386 -5.53 17.53 -25.04
C SER A 386 -4.29 18.32 -24.57
N PRO A 387 -3.25 17.66 -24.02
CA PRO A 387 -2.06 18.34 -23.49
C PRO A 387 -1.38 19.30 -24.49
N SER A 388 -1.34 18.93 -25.78
CA SER A 388 -0.79 19.79 -26.84
C SER A 388 -1.63 21.04 -27.12
N ASP A 389 -2.95 20.95 -27.06
CA ASP A 389 -3.86 22.08 -27.26
C ASP A 389 -3.77 23.05 -26.07
N ALA A 390 -3.82 22.51 -24.84
CA ALA A 390 -3.61 23.26 -23.61
C ALA A 390 -2.25 24.01 -23.61
N ALA A 391 -1.18 23.31 -23.99
CA ALA A 391 0.16 23.89 -24.14
C ALA A 391 0.21 25.00 -25.21
N ALA A 392 -0.48 24.81 -26.33
CA ALA A 392 -0.53 25.80 -27.41
C ALA A 392 -1.29 27.07 -27.00
N ASP A 393 -2.37 26.93 -26.24
CA ASP A 393 -3.22 28.03 -25.78
C ASP A 393 -2.51 28.97 -24.81
N VAL A 394 -1.62 28.43 -23.96
CA VAL A 394 -0.74 29.24 -23.11
C VAL A 394 0.48 29.80 -23.86
N GLY A 395 0.59 29.52 -25.16
CA GLY A 395 1.58 30.12 -26.05
C GLY A 395 2.92 29.40 -26.12
N LEU A 396 3.00 28.12 -25.74
CA LEU A 396 4.19 27.31 -26.00
C LEU A 396 4.41 27.12 -27.51
N SER A 397 5.66 26.87 -27.88
CA SER A 397 5.99 26.60 -29.27
C SER A 397 5.41 25.25 -29.71
N SER A 398 5.08 25.07 -30.99
CA SER A 398 4.56 23.78 -31.48
C SER A 398 5.48 22.59 -31.20
N ALA A 399 6.78 22.80 -31.08
CA ALA A 399 7.72 21.74 -30.70
C ALA A 399 7.64 21.40 -29.20
N ALA A 400 7.37 22.40 -28.36
CA ALA A 400 7.17 22.22 -26.93
C ALA A 400 5.81 21.58 -26.64
N SER A 401 4.72 22.05 -27.28
CA SER A 401 3.40 21.41 -27.16
C SER A 401 3.41 19.94 -27.59
N ALA A 402 4.15 19.60 -28.65
CA ALA A 402 4.29 18.21 -29.09
C ALA A 402 5.15 17.36 -28.14
N ALA A 403 6.10 17.97 -27.43
CA ALA A 403 6.87 17.26 -26.40
C ALA A 403 6.02 16.98 -25.16
N VAL A 404 5.18 17.94 -24.75
CA VAL A 404 4.20 17.75 -23.66
C VAL A 404 3.25 16.60 -23.97
N GLU A 405 2.66 16.57 -25.18
CA GLU A 405 1.80 15.45 -25.60
C GLU A 405 2.53 14.11 -25.58
N ALA A 406 3.74 14.06 -26.13
CA ALA A 406 4.49 12.82 -26.21
C ALA A 406 4.81 12.24 -24.83
N GLN A 407 5.08 13.07 -23.83
CA GLN A 407 5.36 12.62 -22.47
C GLN A 407 4.09 12.14 -21.73
N VAL A 408 2.95 12.78 -21.98
CA VAL A 408 1.66 12.29 -21.47
C VAL A 408 1.26 10.98 -22.15
N GLU A 409 1.48 10.83 -23.46
CA GLU A 409 1.27 9.56 -24.17
C GLU A 409 2.17 8.45 -23.63
N ASP A 410 3.44 8.74 -23.35
CA ASP A 410 4.41 7.78 -22.77
C ASP A 410 3.98 7.34 -21.36
N SER A 411 3.52 8.28 -20.52
CA SER A 411 2.98 7.95 -19.20
C SER A 411 1.63 7.25 -19.25
N ALA A 412 0.85 7.40 -20.33
CA ALA A 412 -0.43 6.72 -20.50
C ALA A 412 -0.27 5.20 -20.59
N ASP A 413 0.91 4.71 -21.00
CA ASP A 413 1.22 3.28 -21.02
C ASP A 413 1.27 2.70 -19.58
N ASN A 414 1.57 3.53 -18.56
CA ASN A 414 1.50 3.13 -17.15
C ASN A 414 0.09 3.20 -16.56
N HIS A 415 -0.90 3.77 -17.27
CA HIS A 415 -2.29 3.71 -16.84
C HIS A 415 -2.94 2.44 -17.37
N ALA A 416 -3.65 1.70 -16.53
CA ALA A 416 -4.42 0.58 -17.04
C ALA A 416 -5.44 1.08 -18.09
N PRO A 417 -5.53 0.43 -19.27
CA PRO A 417 -6.59 0.74 -20.21
C PRO A 417 -7.92 0.54 -19.49
N ALA A 418 -8.72 1.60 -19.41
CA ALA A 418 -9.96 1.66 -18.63
C ALA A 418 -10.73 0.36 -18.76
N ALA A 419 -11.04 -0.26 -17.62
CA ALA A 419 -11.75 -1.52 -17.54
C ALA A 419 -13.11 -1.40 -18.26
N ASP A 420 -13.14 -1.82 -19.52
CA ASP A 420 -14.31 -1.66 -20.35
C ASP A 420 -15.30 -2.79 -20.02
N VAL A 421 -16.38 -2.43 -19.34
CA VAL A 421 -17.53 -3.33 -19.06
C VAL A 421 -18.11 -3.89 -20.37
N ASP A 422 -18.03 -3.14 -21.47
CA ASP A 422 -18.41 -3.62 -22.80
C ASP A 422 -17.40 -4.64 -23.34
N ALA A 423 -16.09 -4.50 -23.05
CA ALA A 423 -15.08 -5.51 -23.38
C ALA A 423 -15.24 -6.80 -22.55
N ALA A 424 -15.61 -6.69 -21.27
CA ALA A 424 -16.00 -7.83 -20.43
C ALA A 424 -17.21 -8.57 -21.00
N ALA A 425 -18.21 -7.85 -21.51
CA ALA A 425 -19.37 -8.43 -22.17
C ALA A 425 -19.04 -9.06 -23.55
N ASP A 426 -18.18 -8.43 -24.34
CA ASP A 426 -17.74 -8.93 -25.66
C ASP A 426 -16.78 -10.13 -25.56
N ALA A 427 -16.04 -10.26 -24.44
CA ALA A 427 -15.23 -11.44 -24.09
C ALA A 427 -16.06 -12.69 -23.75
N GLY A 428 -17.40 -12.59 -23.79
CA GLY A 428 -18.31 -13.73 -23.58
C GLY A 428 -18.48 -14.12 -22.11
N LEU A 429 -18.15 -13.21 -21.19
CA LEU A 429 -18.40 -13.40 -19.77
C LEU A 429 -19.91 -13.54 -19.49
N SER A 430 -20.25 -14.29 -18.45
CA SER A 430 -21.65 -14.44 -18.03
C SER A 430 -22.21 -13.10 -17.54
N SER A 431 -23.54 -12.90 -17.61
CA SER A 431 -24.13 -11.64 -17.11
C SER A 431 -23.87 -11.37 -15.62
N SER A 432 -23.62 -12.39 -14.82
CA SER A 432 -23.20 -12.23 -13.41
C SER A 432 -21.72 -11.88 -13.24
N ALA A 433 -20.90 -12.21 -14.25
CA ALA A 433 -19.47 -11.87 -14.28
C ALA A 433 -19.29 -10.42 -14.74
N VAL A 434 -20.02 -9.99 -15.77
CA VAL A 434 -20.06 -8.58 -16.19
C VAL A 434 -20.52 -7.70 -15.04
N ALA A 435 -21.53 -8.12 -14.27
CA ALA A 435 -21.97 -7.37 -13.10
C ALA A 435 -20.94 -7.30 -11.96
N ALA A 436 -20.02 -8.28 -11.85
CA ALA A 436 -18.95 -8.23 -10.86
C ALA A 436 -17.86 -7.25 -11.29
N VAL A 437 -17.46 -7.26 -12.56
CA VAL A 437 -16.56 -6.26 -13.14
C VAL A 437 -17.18 -4.85 -13.07
N GLU A 438 -18.49 -4.73 -13.30
CA GLU A 438 -19.21 -3.45 -13.19
C GLU A 438 -19.22 -2.90 -11.75
N ASP A 439 -19.39 -3.75 -10.73
CA ASP A 439 -19.31 -3.33 -9.33
C ASP A 439 -17.90 -2.84 -8.95
N VAL A 440 -16.85 -3.44 -9.51
CA VAL A 440 -15.43 -3.05 -9.31
C VAL A 440 -15.15 -1.71 -9.99
N VAL A 441 -15.50 -1.58 -11.27
CA VAL A 441 -15.30 -0.34 -12.03
C VAL A 441 -16.11 0.82 -11.45
N ALA A 442 -17.29 0.55 -10.87
CA ALA A 442 -18.10 1.57 -10.21
C ALA A 442 -17.58 1.98 -8.82
N ALA A 443 -16.68 1.19 -8.21
CA ALA A 443 -16.02 1.51 -6.95
C ALA A 443 -14.73 2.33 -7.14
N ALA A 444 -14.11 2.26 -8.33
CA ALA A 444 -13.00 3.13 -8.68
C ALA A 444 -13.45 4.61 -8.77
N PRO A 445 -12.67 5.57 -8.26
CA PRO A 445 -12.98 6.99 -8.41
C PRO A 445 -12.95 7.35 -9.90
N SER A 446 -14.11 7.58 -10.51
CA SER A 446 -14.15 7.86 -11.95
C SER A 446 -13.60 9.27 -12.23
N ALA A 447 -12.53 9.37 -13.02
CA ALA A 447 -12.10 10.61 -13.66
C ALA A 447 -13.15 11.18 -14.66
N ASP A 448 -14.20 10.41 -14.97
CA ASP A 448 -15.20 10.74 -16.00
C ASP A 448 -16.61 10.97 -15.42
N ALA A 449 -16.68 11.64 -14.26
CA ALA A 449 -17.96 12.09 -13.72
C ALA A 449 -18.51 13.22 -14.59
N GLU A 450 -19.18 12.86 -15.71
CA GLU A 450 -20.01 13.81 -16.44
C GLU A 450 -20.93 14.52 -15.44
N PRO A 451 -20.92 15.87 -15.36
CA PRO A 451 -21.78 16.57 -14.45
C PRO A 451 -23.22 16.28 -14.87
N THR A 452 -23.91 15.48 -14.04
CA THR A 452 -25.36 15.28 -14.17
C THR A 452 -26.04 16.61 -13.94
N THR A 453 -26.19 17.38 -15.01
CA THR A 453 -27.01 18.58 -15.02
C THR A 453 -28.45 18.12 -14.83
N THR A 454 -28.87 18.13 -13.57
CA THR A 454 -30.29 18.10 -13.22
C THR A 454 -30.88 19.39 -13.77
N ASP A 455 -31.43 19.32 -14.98
CA ASP A 455 -32.23 20.37 -15.60
C ASP A 455 -33.49 20.58 -14.76
N SER A 456 -33.35 21.39 -13.72
CA SER A 456 -34.44 21.88 -12.90
C SER A 456 -35.10 23.05 -13.62
N SER A 457 -35.77 22.76 -14.73
CA SER A 457 -36.59 23.73 -15.45
C SER A 457 -38.02 23.26 -15.76
N ASP A 458 -38.74 22.70 -14.78
CA ASP A 458 -40.21 22.87 -14.76
C ASP A 458 -40.85 22.56 -13.38
N ALA A 459 -41.38 23.60 -12.71
CA ALA A 459 -42.65 23.55 -11.94
C ALA A 459 -43.01 24.89 -11.27
N THR A 460 -43.63 25.78 -12.07
CA THR A 460 -44.80 26.64 -11.77
C THR A 460 -45.01 27.30 -10.38
N GLN A 461 -44.92 28.64 -10.34
CA GLN A 461 -46.07 29.58 -10.32
C GLN A 461 -45.66 31.06 -10.33
#